data_AF-A0A2M7BL91-F1
#
_entry.id   AF-A0A2M7BL91-F1
#
_cell.length_a   1.000
_cell.length_b   1.000
_cell.length_c   1.000
_cell.angle_alpha   90.00
_cell.angle_beta   90.00
_cell.angle_gamma   90.00
#
_symmetry.space_group_name_H-M   'P 1'
#
loop_
_entity.id
_entity.type
_entity.pdbx_description
1 polymer ?
#
loop_
_entity_poly.entity_id
_entity_poly.type
_entity_poly.pdbx_seq_one_letter_code
_entity_poly.pdbx_strand_id
1 'polypeptide(L)' 'MGIAAVESACCGAQGCRFVNVPGYVVNWKHRLTETGLPASEVEPIEDAEEQARIRDMLNRQFPYSQILFQV' A
#
# COMPACT_ATOMS: atom_id res chain seq x y z
N MET A 1 2.35 -5.38 -0.95
CA MET A 1 3.40 -5.27 -1.98
C MET A 1 2.83 -5.78 -3.29
N GLY A 2 2.84 -4.95 -4.33
CA GLY A 2 2.41 -5.30 -5.68
C GLY A 2 3.50 -4.99 -6.71
N ILE A 3 3.31 -5.47 -7.93
CA ILE A 3 4.14 -5.13 -9.09
C ILE A 3 3.19 -4.63 -10.17
N ALA A 4 3.30 -3.36 -10.55
CA ALA A 4 2.60 -2.81 -11.69
C ALA A 4 3.39 -3.21 -12.95
N ALA A 5 2.77 -3.99 -13.84
CA ALA A 5 3.39 -4.36 -15.10
C ALA A 5 3.29 -3.20 -16.11
N VAL A 6 4.41 -2.83 -16.73
CA VAL A 6 4.45 -1.83 -17.80
C VAL A 6 4.59 -2.57 -19.14
N GLU A 7 3.52 -2.55 -19.94
CA GLU A 7 3.46 -3.27 -21.22
C GLU A 7 4.37 -2.65 -22.30
N SER A 8 4.65 -1.35 -22.22
CA SER A 8 5.45 -0.58 -23.19
C SER A 8 6.71 0.00 -22.57
N ALA A 9 7.65 -0.86 -22.16
CA ALA A 9 8.97 -0.43 -21.69
C ALA A 9 10.03 -0.61 -22.79
N CYS A 10 10.92 0.39 -22.94
CA CYS A 10 11.94 0.48 -24.00
C CYS A 10 12.91 -0.71 -24.05
N CYS A 11 13.04 -1.47 -22.95
CA CYS A 11 13.99 -2.59 -22.84
C CYS A 11 13.37 -3.89 -22.29
N GLY A 12 12.05 -4.10 -22.46
CA GLY A 12 11.34 -5.33 -22.05
C GLY A 12 10.37 -5.13 -20.88
N ALA A 13 9.54 -6.13 -20.56
CA ALA A 13 8.52 -6.04 -19.50
C ALA A 13 9.18 -5.74 -18.14
N GLN A 14 9.09 -4.48 -17.71
CA GLN A 14 9.54 -4.05 -16.39
C GLN A 14 8.33 -3.83 -15.48
N GLY A 15 8.53 -4.15 -14.21
CA GLY A 15 7.51 -4.01 -13.17
C GLY A 15 7.91 -2.95 -12.16
N CYS A 16 6.99 -2.03 -11.82
CA CYS A 16 7.19 -1.10 -10.72
C CYS A 16 6.67 -1.71 -9.42
N ARG A 17 7.54 -1.89 -8.43
CA ARG A 17 7.15 -2.38 -7.10
C ARG A 17 6.47 -1.28 -6.32
N PHE A 18 5.37 -1.58 -5.63
CA PHE A 18 4.68 -0.62 -4.79
C PHE A 18 4.13 -1.23 -3.50
N VAL A 19 4.00 -0.40 -2.49
CA VAL A 19 3.32 -0.67 -1.22
C VAL A 19 2.19 0.33 -1.07
N ASN A 20 0.96 -0.16 -1.02
CA ASN A 20 -0.18 0.65 -0.59
C ASN A 20 -0.30 0.54 0.92
N VAL A 21 -0.29 1.69 1.59
CA VAL A 21 -0.52 1.85 3.02
C VAL A 21 -1.90 2.49 3.18
N PRO A 22 -2.96 1.69 3.39
CA PRO A 22 -4.33 2.20 3.48
C PRO A 22 -4.58 2.99 4.77
N GLY A 23 -3.82 2.69 5.83
CA GLY A 23 -4.01 3.29 7.14
C GLY A 23 -3.83 2.28 8.27
N TYR A 24 -4.22 2.67 9.47
CA TYR A 24 -4.27 1.81 10.65
C TYR A 24 -5.55 0.97 10.63
N VAL A 25 -5.41 -0.33 10.89
CA VAL A 25 -6.58 -1.20 11.06
C VAL A 25 -7.21 -0.89 12.41
N VAL A 26 -8.43 -0.35 12.40
CA VAL A 26 -9.20 -0.09 13.63
C VAL A 26 -10.15 -1.24 13.96
N ASN A 27 -10.71 -1.90 12.94
CA ASN A 27 -11.50 -3.11 13.11
C ASN A 27 -11.13 -4.16 12.07
N TRP A 28 -10.55 -5.28 12.51
CA TRP A 28 -10.07 -6.33 11.61
C TRP A 28 -11.18 -7.30 11.21
N LYS A 29 -11.48 -7.37 9.91
CA LYS A 29 -12.45 -8.31 9.30
C LYS A 29 -13.76 -8.42 10.07
N HIS A 30 -14.25 -7.31 10.63
CA HIS A 30 -15.38 -7.32 11.55
C HIS A 30 -16.73 -7.49 10.84
N ARG A 31 -16.78 -7.28 9.52
CA ARG A 31 -17.99 -7.43 8.70
C ARG A 31 -17.71 -8.10 7.37
N LEU A 32 -18.78 -8.46 6.67
CA LEU A 32 -18.73 -8.90 5.28
C LEU A 32 -19.15 -7.76 4.34
N THR A 33 -18.57 -7.71 3.15
CA THR A 33 -19.07 -6.89 2.03
C THR A 33 -20.38 -7.46 1.49
N GLU A 34 -21.07 -6.69 0.64
CA GLU A 34 -22.26 -7.17 -0.09
C GLU A 34 -22.00 -8.44 -0.91
N THR A 35 -20.76 -8.63 -1.35
CA THR A 35 -20.29 -9.83 -2.08
C THR A 35 -19.82 -10.97 -1.16
N GLY A 36 -19.99 -10.84 0.16
CA GLY A 36 -19.63 -11.86 1.15
C GLY A 36 -18.14 -11.94 1.50
N LEU A 37 -17.35 -10.92 1.17
CA LEU A 37 -15.91 -10.90 1.46
C LEU A 37 -15.63 -10.26 2.83
N PRO A 38 -14.67 -10.76 3.64
CA PRO A 38 -14.30 -10.12 4.90
C PRO A 38 -13.74 -8.70 4.68
N ALA A 39 -14.31 -7.71 5.38
CA ALA A 39 -13.94 -6.31 5.30
C ALA A 39 -13.41 -5.80 6.65
N SER A 40 -12.26 -5.11 6.59
CA SER A 40 -11.69 -4.39 7.72
C SER A 40 -12.00 -2.90 7.61
N GLU A 41 -12.08 -2.23 8.75
CA GLU A 41 -12.10 -0.76 8.80
C GLU A 41 -10.69 -0.25 9.05
N VAL A 42 -10.33 0.81 8.33
CA VAL A 42 -9.01 1.43 8.38
C VAL A 42 -9.17 2.93 8.55
N GLU A 43 -8.32 3.52 9.38
CA GLU A 43 -8.17 4.98 9.52
C GLU A 43 -6.95 5.44 8.73
N PRO A 44 -7.11 6.36 7.76
CA PRO A 44 -5.98 6.92 7.02
C PRO A 44 -4.94 7.57 7.95
N ILE A 45 -3.67 7.52 7.55
CA ILE A 45 -2.59 8.18 8.28
C ILE A 45 -2.42 9.57 7.70
N GLU A 46 -2.94 10.60 8.37
CA GLU A 46 -2.89 11.99 7.87
C GLU A 46 -1.61 12.73 8.31
N ASP A 47 -1.00 12.33 9.43
CA ASP A 47 0.19 12.99 9.97
C ASP A 47 1.42 12.78 9.09
N ALA A 48 1.99 13.87 8.60
CA ALA A 48 3.10 13.84 7.65
C ALA A 48 4.38 13.26 8.27
N GLU A 49 4.63 13.49 9.56
CA GLU A 49 5.80 12.93 10.25
C GLU A 49 5.66 11.42 10.41
N GLU A 50 4.46 10.94 10.75
CA GLU A 50 4.13 9.53 10.85
C GLU A 50 4.26 8.82 9.51
N GLN A 51 3.71 9.40 8.43
CA GLN A 51 3.93 8.90 7.08
C GLN A 51 5.42 8.83 6.75
N ALA A 52 6.22 9.83 7.12
CA ALA A 52 7.67 9.83 6.87
C ALA A 52 8.39 8.70 7.61
N ARG A 53 8.05 8.46 8.89
CA ARG A 53 8.60 7.34 9.68
C ARG A 53 8.25 5.99 9.08
N ILE A 54 6.98 5.79 8.71
CA ILE A 54 6.51 4.56 8.07
C ILE A 54 7.20 4.35 6.72
N ARG A 55 7.37 5.42 5.94
CA ARG A 55 8.07 5.38 4.65
C ARG A 55 9.53 4.96 4.81
N ASP A 56 10.26 5.50 5.78
CA ASP A 56 11.65 5.09 6.04
C ASP A 56 11.74 3.61 6.44
N MET A 57 10.87 3.16 7.34
CA MET A 57 10.79 1.75 7.72
C MET A 57 10.53 0.83 6.51
N LEU A 58 9.53 1.16 5.69
CA LEU A 58 9.16 0.35 4.53
C LEU A 58 10.24 0.39 3.43
N ASN A 59 10.92 1.51 3.24
CA ASN A 59 12.02 1.62 2.28
C ASN A 59 13.20 0.70 2.63
N ARG A 60 13.51 0.55 3.93
CA ARG A 60 14.56 -0.37 4.38
C ARG A 60 14.19 -1.83 4.12
N GLN A 61 12.91 -2.18 4.28
CA GLN A 61 12.42 -3.54 4.07
C GLN A 61 12.18 -3.87 2.58
N PHE A 62 11.76 -2.86 1.81
CA PHE A 62 11.31 -2.98 0.43
C PHE A 62 11.99 -1.93 -0.46
N PRO A 63 13.32 -2.02 -0.65
CA PRO A 63 14.06 -1.03 -1.41
C PRO A 63 13.51 -0.89 -2.83
N TYR A 64 13.56 0.33 -3.36
CA TYR A 64 13.07 0.72 -4.70
C TYR A 64 11.56 0.56 -4.93
N SER A 65 10.79 0.28 -3.87
CA SER A 65 9.33 0.22 -3.96
C SER A 65 8.73 1.62 -3.76
N GLN A 66 7.72 1.97 -4.55
CA GLN A 66 6.94 3.19 -4.31
C GLN A 66 6.03 2.99 -3.10
N ILE A 67 6.11 3.88 -2.11
CA ILE A 67 5.24 3.84 -0.92
C ILE A 67 4.12 4.86 -1.09
N LEU A 68 2.89 4.36 -1.19
CA LEU A 68 1.68 5.13 -1.47
C LEU A 68 0.78 5.11 -0.24
N PHE A 69 0.41 6.29 0.28
CA PHE A 69 -0.57 6.46 1.35
C PHE A 69 -1.92 6.83 0.75
N GLN A 70 -3.02 6.32 1.32
CA GLN A 70 -4.36 6.78 0.93
C GLN A 70 -4.62 8.19 1.49
N VAL A 71 -5.24 9.02 0.65
CA VAL A 71 -5.70 10.39 0.94
C VAL A 71 -7.22 10.40 0.95
#